data_AF-X5YXV8-F1
#
_entry.id   AF-X5YXV8-F1
#
_cell.length_a   1.000
_cell.length_b   1.000
_cell.length_c   1.000
_cell.angle_alpha   90.00
_cell.angle_beta   90.00
_cell.angle_gamma   90.00
#
_symmetry.space_group_name_H-M   'P 1'
#
loop_
_entity.id
_entity.type
_entity.pdbx_description
1 polymer ?
#
loop_
_entity_poly.entity_id
_entity_poly.type
_entity_poly.pdbx_seq_one_letter_code
_entity_poly.pdbx_strand_id
1 'polypeptide(L)' 'MELFEIKPVAVGGDPVSMENKIWLTRQEHFQVVRFWNRTIEVQRKAALEKAGRNGE' A
#
# COMPACT_ATOMS: atom_id res chain seq x y z
N MET A 1 18.01 -6.01 8.98
CA MET A 1 16.97 -6.35 7.99
C MET A 1 15.64 -6.38 8.72
N GLU A 2 14.57 -6.06 8.02
CA GLU A 2 13.22 -5.98 8.58
C GLU A 2 12.29 -6.84 7.69
N LEU A 3 11.44 -7.65 8.32
CA LEU A 3 10.43 -8.42 7.61
C LEU A 3 9.29 -7.47 7.23
N PHE A 4 8.93 -7.43 5.95
CA PHE A 4 7.95 -6.51 5.41
C PHE A 4 6.88 -7.24 4.59
N GLU A 5 5.67 -6.67 4.56
CA GLU A 5 4.56 -7.16 3.74
C GLU A 5 4.59 -6.49 2.36
N ILE A 6 4.84 -7.26 1.28
CA ILE A 6 5.00 -6.72 -0.07
C ILE A 6 3.80 -5.84 -0.46
N LYS A 7 2.59 -6.34 -0.22
CA LYS A 7 1.31 -5.69 -0.43
C LYS A 7 0.64 -5.43 0.93
N PRO A 8 0.36 -4.16 1.30
CA PRO A 8 -0.33 -3.82 2.54
C PRO A 8 -1.80 -4.28 2.55
N VAL A 9 -2.33 -4.55 3.74
CA VAL A 9 -3.76 -4.85 3.95
C VAL A 9 -4.68 -3.75 3.40
N ALA A 10 -4.28 -2.48 3.51
CA ALA A 10 -5.05 -1.33 3.01
C ALA A 10 -5.35 -1.38 1.51
N VAL A 11 -4.62 -2.18 0.73
CA VAL A 11 -4.82 -2.40 -0.70
C VAL A 11 -5.16 -3.86 -1.04
N GLY A 12 -5.56 -4.65 -0.03
CA GLY A 12 -5.94 -6.06 -0.17
C GLY A 12 -4.76 -7.01 -0.26
N GLY A 13 -3.70 -6.76 0.51
CA GLY A 13 -2.66 -7.76 0.78
C GLY A 13 -3.05 -8.70 1.92
N ASP A 14 -2.61 -9.95 1.84
CA ASP A 14 -2.81 -10.96 2.87
C ASP A 14 -1.64 -10.93 3.88
N PRO A 15 -1.87 -10.58 5.16
CA PRO A 15 -0.81 -10.48 6.15
C PRO A 15 -0.29 -11.85 6.63
N VAL A 16 -1.00 -12.96 6.37
CA VAL A 16 -0.54 -14.31 6.77
C VAL A 16 0.09 -15.09 5.63
N SER A 17 -0.08 -14.65 4.37
CA SER A 17 0.58 -15.27 3.23
C SER A 17 2.10 -15.09 3.30
N MET A 18 2.82 -16.20 3.24
CA MET A 18 4.28 -16.20 3.19
C MET A 18 4.81 -15.62 1.86
N GLU A 19 4.04 -15.73 0.78
CA GLU A 19 4.38 -15.11 -0.52
C GLU A 19 4.31 -13.58 -0.45
N ASN A 20 3.55 -13.03 0.49
CA ASN A 20 3.46 -11.60 0.73
C ASN A 20 4.54 -11.08 1.69
N LYS A 21 5.59 -11.86 1.99
CA LYS A 21 6.66 -11.47 2.90
C LYS A 21 7.99 -11.31 2.17
N ILE A 22 8.74 -10.27 2.53
CA ILE A 22 10.08 -10.02 2.00
C ILE A 22 10.98 -9.46 3.11
N TRP A 23 12.27 -9.81 3.08
CA TRP A 23 13.28 -9.18 3.93
C TRP A 23 13.84 -7.96 3.23
N LEU A 24 13.83 -6.82 3.93
CA LEU A 24 14.36 -5.56 3.43
C LEU A 24 15.49 -5.04 4.32
N THR A 25 16.45 -4.36 3.70
CA THR A 25 17.30 -3.41 4.41
C THR A 25 16.46 -2.21 4.87
N ARG A 26 16.98 -1.44 5.83
CA ARG A 26 16.29 -0.25 6.33
C ARG A 26 16.07 0.81 5.24
N GLN A 27 16.99 0.91 4.28
CA GLN A 27 16.87 1.82 3.13
C GLN A 27 15.74 1.37 2.19
N GLU A 28 15.67 0.08 1.88
CA GLU A 28 14.60 -0.48 1.05
C GLU A 28 13.24 -0.36 1.73
N HIS A 29 13.15 -0.61 3.04
CA HIS A 29 11.92 -0.39 3.81
C HIS A 29 11.42 1.05 3.62
N PHE A 30 12.30 2.04 3.81
CA PHE A 30 11.93 3.45 3.64
C PHE A 30 11.41 3.76 2.24
N GLN A 31 12.04 3.19 1.20
CA GLN A 31 11.61 3.36 -0.18
C GLN A 31 10.22 2.74 -0.44
N VAL A 32 10.00 1.51 0.02
CA VAL A 32 8.73 0.79 -0.18
C VAL A 32 7.58 1.44 0.58
N VAL A 33 7.81 1.90 1.81
CA VAL A 33 6.79 2.65 2.58
C VAL A 33 6.42 3.95 1.88
N ARG A 34 7.39 4.70 1.35
CA ARG A 34 7.11 5.94 0.58
C ARG A 34 6.29 5.66 -0.67
N PHE A 35 6.61 4.58 -1.39
CA PHE A 35 5.83 4.15 -2.54
C PHE A 35 4.38 3.87 -2.15
N TRP A 36 4.14 3.04 -1.14
CA TRP A 36 2.78 2.68 -0.74
C TRP A 36 1.97 3.86 -0.21
N ASN A 37 2.58 4.75 0.57
CA ASN A 37 1.92 5.96 1.04
C ASN A 37 1.42 6.82 -0.13
N ARG A 38 2.25 7.04 -1.15
CA ARG A 38 1.86 7.78 -2.35
C ARG A 38 0.76 7.06 -3.13
N THR A 39 0.90 5.75 -3.34
CA THR A 39 -0.09 4.95 -4.09
C THR A 39 -1.44 4.92 -3.40
N ILE A 40 -1.48 4.83 -2.06
CA ILE A 40 -2.72 4.87 -1.28
C ILE A 40 -3.36 6.26 -1.35
N GLU A 41 -2.58 7.34 -1.27
CA GLU A 41 -3.10 8.70 -1.40
C GLU A 41 -3.78 8.93 -2.75
N VAL A 42 -3.15 8.50 -3.84
CA VAL A 42 -3.71 8.60 -5.20
C VAL A 42 -5.02 7.84 -5.31
N GLN A 43 -5.08 6.60 -4.80
CA GLN A 43 -6.30 5.80 -4.82
C GLN A 43 -7.43 6.43 -4.00
N ARG A 44 -7.11 7.02 -2.83
CA ARG A 44 -8.10 7.72 -2.00
C ARG A 44 -8.68 8.92 -2.73
N LYS A 45 -7.84 9.76 -3.37
CA LYS A 45 -8.30 10.90 -4.15
C LYS A 45 -9.23 10.48 -5.29
N ALA A 46 -8.83 9.47 -6.06
CA ALA A 46 -9.64 8.93 -7.15
C ALA A 46 -10.99 8.37 -6.66
N ALA A 47 -11.01 7.71 -5.49
CA ALA A 47 -12.24 7.20 -4.89
C ALA A 47 -13.20 8.33 -4.48
N LEU A 48 -12.68 9.42 -3.90
CA LEU A 48 -13.46 10.60 -3.53
C LEU A 48 -14.05 11.31 -4.75
N GLU A 49 -13.26 11.49 -5.81
CA GLU A 49 -13.74 12.08 -7.09
C GLU A 49 -14.87 11.24 -7.70
N LYS A 50 -14.71 9.91 -7.71
CA LYS A 50 -15.75 9.00 -8.20
C LYS A 50 -17.03 9.07 -7.36
N ALA A 51 -16.90 9.16 -6.04
CA ALA A 51 -18.05 9.26 -5.14
C ALA A 51 -18.82 10.58 -5.34
N GLY A 52 -18.11 11.69 -5.54
CA GLY A 52 -18.74 12.98 -5.85
C GLY A 52 -19.54 12.97 -7.15
N ARG A 53 -19.05 12.29 -8.20
CA ARG A 53 -19.71 12.19 -9.51
C ARG A 53 -20.95 11.28 -9.53
N ASN A 54 -21.07 10.37 -8.57
CA ASN A 54 -22.20 9.44 -8.48
C ASN A 54 -23.33 9.95 -7.56
N GLY A 55 -23.14 11.10 -6.91
CA GLY A 55 -24.11 11.73 -6.00
C GLY A 55 -24.89 12.90 -6.61
N GLU A 56 -24.61 13.25 -7.86
CA GLU A 56 -25.38 14.19 -8.70
C GLU A 56 -26.36 13.45 -9.61
#